data_AF-A0A852JZH1-F1
#
_entry.id   AF-A0A852JZH1-F1
#
_cell.length_a   1.000
_cell.length_b   1.000
_cell.length_c   1.000
_cell.angle_alpha   90.00
_cell.angle_beta   90.00
_cell.angle_gamma   90.00
#
_symmetry.space_group_name_H-M   'P 1'
#
loop_
_entity.id
_entity.type
_entity.pdbx_description
1 polymer ?
#
loop_
_entity_poly.entity_id
_entity_poly.type
_entity_poly.pdbx_seq_one_letter_code
_entity_poly.pdbx_strand_id
1 'polypeptide(L)'
;GAAYCQFMDMLFPGCISLKKVKFQAKLEHEYIHNFKLLQASFKRMNVDKVIPVEKLVKGRFQDNLDFIQWFKKFFDANYDGKEYDPVEARQGQDALPPPDPGEQIFNLPKKSHHANSPTAGAAKSSPASKPGSTPSRPSSAKKATPSSSASKSDKDLETQVIQLSEQVHSLKLALEGVEKERDFYFGKLREIELLCQEHGGENDLVNRLMEVLYASDEHVS
;
A
#
# COMPACT_ATOMS: atom_id res chain seq x y z
N GLY A 1 8.26 -5.70 5.15
CA GLY A 1 9.02 -6.90 5.56
C GLY A 1 8.86 -8.04 4.57
N ALA A 2 7.66 -8.60 4.41
CA ALA A 2 7.41 -9.78 3.59
C ALA A 2 7.88 -9.66 2.13
N ALA A 3 7.62 -8.52 1.47
CA ALA A 3 8.07 -8.26 0.10
C ALA A 3 9.61 -8.42 -0.06
N TYR A 4 10.39 -7.83 0.83
CA TYR A 4 11.86 -7.98 0.83
C TYR A 4 12.31 -9.43 1.04
N CYS A 5 11.59 -10.19 1.86
CA CYS A 5 11.86 -11.62 2.03
C CYS A 5 11.64 -12.38 0.72
N GLN A 6 10.56 -12.06 0.00
CA GLN A 6 10.27 -12.67 -1.29
C GLN A 6 11.31 -12.32 -2.35
N PHE A 7 11.77 -11.07 -2.40
CA PHE A 7 12.86 -10.69 -3.30
C PHE A 7 14.19 -11.37 -2.97
N MET A 8 14.48 -11.61 -1.69
CA MET A 8 15.67 -12.38 -1.32
C MET A 8 15.60 -13.83 -1.78
N ASP A 9 14.43 -14.46 -1.72
CA ASP A 9 14.22 -15.80 -2.26
C ASP A 9 14.41 -15.85 -3.78
N MET A 10 13.90 -14.83 -4.49
CA MET A 10 14.08 -14.67 -5.92
C MET A 10 15.55 -14.49 -6.31
N LEU A 11 16.29 -13.60 -5.62
CA LEU A 11 17.71 -13.38 -5.91
C LEU A 11 18.53 -14.63 -5.58
N PHE A 12 18.33 -15.19 -4.39
CA PHE A 12 19.14 -16.27 -3.83
C PHE A 12 18.23 -17.40 -3.28
N PRO A 13 17.81 -18.35 -4.13
CA PRO A 13 16.94 -19.44 -3.72
C PRO A 13 17.49 -20.20 -2.50
N GLY A 14 16.65 -20.40 -1.49
CA GLY A 14 17.03 -21.08 -0.25
C GLY A 14 17.78 -20.19 0.77
N CYS A 15 18.06 -18.92 0.47
CA CYS A 15 18.64 -18.00 1.45
C CYS A 15 17.65 -17.60 2.56
N ILE A 16 16.36 -17.82 2.34
CA ILE A 16 15.29 -17.50 3.27
C ILE A 16 14.19 -18.57 3.22
N SER A 17 13.52 -18.80 4.35
CA SER A 17 12.41 -19.77 4.40
C SER A 17 11.08 -19.03 4.24
N LEU A 18 10.55 -19.00 3.01
CA LEU A 18 9.26 -18.33 2.73
C LEU A 18 8.10 -18.89 3.53
N LYS A 19 8.13 -20.18 3.90
CA LYS A 19 7.13 -20.80 4.80
C LYS A 19 7.04 -20.13 6.18
N LYS A 20 8.09 -19.45 6.62
CA LYS A 20 8.11 -18.71 7.89
C LYS A 20 7.71 -17.24 7.72
N VAL A 21 7.64 -16.74 6.50
CA VAL A 21 7.28 -15.34 6.22
C VAL A 21 5.79 -15.16 6.43
N LYS A 22 5.42 -14.12 7.16
CA LYS A 22 4.03 -13.72 7.37
C LYS A 22 3.63 -12.74 6.26
N PHE A 23 3.08 -13.24 5.15
CA PHE A 23 2.66 -12.40 4.03
C PHE A 23 1.45 -11.51 4.37
N GLN A 24 0.57 -12.01 5.23
CA GLN A 24 -0.63 -11.33 5.72
C GLN A 24 -0.41 -10.63 7.07
N ALA A 25 0.82 -10.18 7.35
CA ALA A 25 1.15 -9.49 8.60
C ALA A 25 0.32 -8.21 8.75
N LYS A 26 -0.29 -8.01 9.92
CA LYS A 26 -1.07 -6.80 10.26
C LYS A 26 -0.57 -6.10 11.52
N LEU A 27 0.18 -6.81 12.37
CA LEU A 27 0.67 -6.28 13.63
C LEU A 27 2.18 -6.03 13.59
N GLU A 28 2.65 -5.04 14.37
CA GLU A 28 4.05 -4.61 14.37
C GLU A 28 5.03 -5.77 14.64
N HIS A 29 4.71 -6.64 15.61
CA HIS A 29 5.55 -7.80 15.94
C HIS A 29 5.68 -8.80 14.78
N GLU A 30 4.71 -8.83 13.85
CA GLU A 30 4.75 -9.65 12.64
C GLU A 30 5.65 -9.03 11.57
N TYR A 31 5.65 -7.70 11.47
CA TYR A 31 6.61 -6.98 10.63
C TYR A 31 8.03 -7.20 11.13
N ILE A 32 8.25 -7.09 12.46
CA ILE A 32 9.54 -7.35 13.11
C ILE A 32 10.00 -8.78 12.80
N HIS A 33 9.12 -9.77 12.94
CA HIS A 33 9.42 -11.17 12.58
C HIS A 33 9.92 -11.31 11.14
N ASN A 34 9.22 -10.71 10.17
CA ASN A 34 9.65 -10.72 8.77
C ASN A 34 11.01 -10.03 8.57
N PHE A 35 11.25 -8.87 9.21
CA PHE A 35 12.54 -8.20 9.12
C PHE A 35 13.68 -8.98 9.79
N LYS A 36 13.41 -9.78 10.83
CA LYS A 36 14.40 -10.69 11.42
C LYS A 36 14.78 -11.82 10.47
N LEU A 37 13.83 -12.36 9.71
CA LEU A 37 14.13 -13.31 8.63
C LEU A 37 15.00 -12.67 7.54
N LEU A 38 14.71 -11.43 7.17
CA LEU A 38 15.50 -10.66 6.21
C LEU A 38 16.93 -10.39 6.71
N GLN A 39 17.10 -10.02 7.98
CA GLN A 39 18.44 -9.85 8.58
C GLN A 39 19.24 -11.15 8.52
N ALA A 40 18.59 -12.30 8.77
CA ALA A 40 19.25 -13.60 8.70
C ALA A 40 19.68 -13.97 7.28
N SER A 41 18.88 -13.64 6.26
CA SER A 41 19.28 -13.88 4.86
C SER A 41 20.41 -12.96 4.41
N PHE A 42 20.41 -11.68 4.82
CA PHE A 42 21.52 -10.75 4.57
C PHE A 42 22.83 -11.28 5.16
N LYS A 43 22.80 -11.76 6.41
CA LYS A 43 23.96 -12.37 7.05
C LYS A 43 24.47 -13.62 6.31
N ARG A 44 23.56 -14.45 5.78
CA ARG A 44 23.92 -15.65 5.00
C ARG A 44 24.56 -15.32 3.66
N MET A 45 24.13 -14.23 3.03
CA MET A 45 24.63 -13.77 1.73
C MET A 45 25.74 -12.72 1.86
N ASN A 46 26.30 -12.52 3.07
CA ASN A 46 27.35 -11.55 3.35
C ASN A 46 27.01 -10.12 2.87
N VAL A 47 25.77 -9.69 3.09
CA VAL A 47 25.31 -8.34 2.76
C VAL A 47 25.51 -7.42 3.97
N ASP A 48 26.45 -6.48 3.87
CA ASP A 48 26.84 -5.58 4.97
C ASP A 48 25.85 -4.42 5.22
N LYS A 49 24.72 -4.36 4.50
CA LYS A 49 23.73 -3.31 4.71
C LYS A 49 22.95 -3.54 6.00
N VAL A 50 23.06 -2.58 6.93
CA VAL A 50 22.25 -2.55 8.15
C VAL A 50 20.79 -2.23 7.80
N ILE A 51 19.87 -3.05 8.31
CA ILE A 51 18.43 -2.87 8.15
C ILE A 51 17.87 -2.12 9.37
N PRO A 52 17.36 -0.87 9.22
CA PRO A 52 16.83 -0.08 10.33
C PRO A 52 15.43 -0.54 10.75
N VAL A 53 15.33 -1.76 11.30
CA VAL A 53 14.06 -2.47 11.57
C VAL A 53 13.06 -1.60 12.33
N GLU A 54 13.47 -0.98 13.44
CA GLU A 54 12.60 -0.17 14.30
C GLU A 54 11.92 0.99 13.57
N LYS A 55 12.59 1.56 12.57
CA LYS A 55 12.07 2.68 11.79
C LYS A 55 11.18 2.18 10.65
N LEU A 56 11.57 1.08 10.01
CA LEU A 56 10.82 0.47 8.93
C LEU A 56 9.48 -0.11 9.40
N VAL A 57 9.45 -0.79 10.55
CA VAL A 57 8.22 -1.38 11.11
C VAL A 57 7.21 -0.33 11.54
N LYS A 58 7.67 0.88 11.86
CA LYS A 58 6.82 2.04 12.18
C LYS A 58 6.29 2.77 10.94
N GLY A 59 6.61 2.30 9.73
CA GLY A 59 6.14 2.93 8.49
C GLY A 59 6.69 4.34 8.25
N ARG A 60 7.84 4.70 8.85
CA ARG A 60 8.49 5.99 8.61
C ARG A 60 8.81 6.13 7.11
N PHE A 61 8.23 7.13 6.45
CA PHE A 61 8.34 7.27 5.00
C PHE A 61 9.79 7.41 4.52
N GLN A 62 10.56 8.33 5.11
CA GLN A 62 11.96 8.57 4.73
C GLN A 62 12.80 7.29 4.83
N ASP A 63 12.76 6.60 5.97
CA ASP A 63 13.56 5.39 6.17
C ASP A 63 13.13 4.25 5.25
N ASN A 64 11.83 4.12 4.95
CA ASN A 64 11.34 3.14 4.00
C ASN A 64 11.76 3.46 2.56
N LEU A 65 11.70 4.73 2.16
CA LEU A 65 12.12 5.20 0.85
C LEU A 65 13.63 4.99 0.64
N ASP A 66 14.45 5.39 1.61
CA ASP A 66 15.90 5.18 1.56
C ASP A 66 16.25 3.69 1.47
N PHE A 67 15.53 2.84 2.19
CA PHE A 67 15.77 1.40 2.16
C PHE A 67 15.38 0.77 0.83
N ILE A 68 14.20 1.11 0.26
CA ILE A 68 13.78 0.54 -1.03
C ILE A 68 14.65 1.03 -2.19
N GLN A 69 15.09 2.30 -2.18
CA GLN A 69 16.00 2.83 -3.20
C GLN A 69 17.32 2.06 -3.23
N TRP A 70 17.89 1.81 -2.05
CA TRP A 70 19.09 0.98 -1.95
C TRP A 70 18.78 -0.48 -2.34
N PHE A 71 17.65 -1.04 -1.90
CA PHE A 71 17.29 -2.43 -2.19
C PHE A 71 17.12 -2.67 -3.69
N LYS A 72 16.58 -1.70 -4.44
CA LYS A 72 16.49 -1.76 -5.90
C LYS A 72 17.86 -1.84 -6.56
N LYS A 73 18.81 -0.98 -6.15
CA LYS A 73 20.20 -1.05 -6.64
C LYS A 73 20.86 -2.38 -6.32
N PHE A 74 20.64 -2.89 -5.11
CA PHE A 74 21.09 -4.23 -4.70
C PHE A 74 20.45 -5.32 -5.56
N PHE A 75 19.15 -5.26 -5.80
CA PHE A 75 18.44 -6.22 -6.63
C PHE A 75 18.99 -6.24 -8.06
N ASP A 76 19.11 -5.08 -8.70
CA ASP A 76 19.60 -4.96 -10.09
C ASP A 76 21.02 -5.50 -10.26
N ALA A 77 21.86 -5.32 -9.25
CA ALA A 77 23.24 -5.81 -9.26
C ALA A 77 23.36 -7.33 -9.09
N ASN A 78 22.33 -8.00 -8.55
CA ASN A 78 22.37 -9.42 -8.20
C ASN A 78 21.37 -10.27 -9.00
N TYR A 79 20.44 -9.66 -9.73
CA TYR A 79 19.44 -10.37 -10.51
C TYR A 79 20.07 -10.90 -11.81
N ASP A 80 19.94 -12.21 -12.02
CA ASP A 80 20.51 -12.94 -13.16
C ASP A 80 19.51 -13.15 -14.30
N GLY A 81 18.30 -12.57 -14.20
CA GLY A 81 17.25 -12.69 -15.21
C GLY A 81 16.38 -13.95 -15.09
N LYS A 82 16.53 -14.77 -14.04
CA LYS A 82 15.73 -16.00 -13.88
C LYS A 82 14.23 -15.71 -13.82
N GLU A 83 13.43 -16.58 -14.44
CA GLU A 83 11.99 -16.56 -14.22
C GLU A 83 11.67 -16.93 -12.76
N TYR A 84 10.67 -16.28 -12.20
CA TYR A 84 10.24 -16.51 -10.83
C TYR A 84 8.72 -16.33 -10.72
N ASP A 85 8.03 -17.38 -10.28
CA ASP A 85 6.59 -17.29 -9.97
C ASP A 85 6.40 -16.92 -8.49
N PRO A 86 6.00 -15.66 -8.20
CA PRO A 86 5.81 -15.22 -6.82
C PRO A 86 4.57 -15.82 -6.15
N VAL A 87 3.58 -16.31 -6.90
CA VAL A 87 2.37 -16.92 -6.34
C VAL A 87 2.67 -18.35 -5.93
N GLU A 88 3.36 -19.10 -6.78
CA GLU A 88 3.81 -20.45 -6.48
C GLU A 88 4.78 -20.45 -5.28
N ALA A 89 5.74 -19.52 -5.25
CA ALA A 89 6.68 -19.39 -4.14
C ALA A 89 6.00 -19.12 -2.79
N ARG A 90 4.85 -18.43 -2.80
CA ARG A 90 4.00 -18.21 -1.62
C ARG A 90 3.06 -19.37 -1.32
N GLN A 91 3.07 -20.43 -2.13
CA GLN A 91 2.14 -21.56 -2.04
C GLN A 91 0.66 -21.10 -2.10
N GLY A 92 0.38 -20.10 -2.93
CA GLY A 92 -0.96 -19.53 -3.08
C GLY A 92 -1.39 -18.59 -1.94
N GLN A 93 -0.52 -18.24 -0.99
CA GLN A 93 -0.83 -17.17 -0.04
C GLN A 93 -0.87 -15.82 -0.76
N ASP A 94 -1.92 -15.04 -0.50
CA ASP A 94 -1.98 -13.66 -0.92
C ASP A 94 -0.85 -12.85 -0.26
N ALA A 95 -0.22 -11.96 -1.01
CA ALA A 95 0.78 -11.01 -0.50
C ALA A 95 0.16 -9.70 -0.01
N LEU A 96 -1.08 -9.43 -0.39
CA LEU A 96 -1.80 -8.22 -0.01
C LEU A 96 -2.82 -8.58 1.06
N PRO A 97 -2.84 -7.88 2.21
CA PRO A 97 -3.98 -7.99 3.11
C PRO A 97 -5.25 -7.63 2.34
N PRO A 98 -6.37 -8.36 2.55
CA PRO A 98 -7.66 -7.92 2.05
C PRO A 98 -7.86 -6.46 2.47
N PRO A 99 -8.25 -5.56 1.55
CA PRO A 99 -8.45 -4.16 1.89
C PRO A 99 -9.43 -4.10 3.06
N ASP A 100 -8.95 -3.60 4.19
CA ASP A 100 -9.82 -3.27 5.31
C ASP A 100 -10.72 -2.11 4.82
N PRO A 101 -12.06 -2.18 4.95
CA PRO A 101 -12.95 -1.13 4.46
C PRO A 101 -12.71 0.29 5.02
N GLY A 102 -11.70 0.50 5.87
CA GLY A 102 -11.42 1.78 6.53
C GLY A 102 -10.02 2.40 6.34
N GLU A 103 -9.03 1.72 5.74
CA GLU A 103 -7.68 2.27 5.63
C GLU A 103 -7.38 2.81 4.23
N GLN A 104 -7.62 4.10 4.05
CA GLN A 104 -7.11 4.88 2.92
C GLN A 104 -5.58 4.93 3.04
N ILE A 105 -4.89 4.26 2.11
CA ILE A 105 -3.44 4.03 2.11
C ILE A 105 -2.61 5.34 1.93
N PHE A 106 -3.25 6.49 1.73
CA PHE A 106 -2.59 7.80 1.71
C PHE A 106 -3.44 8.87 2.41
N ASN A 107 -3.28 9.00 3.74
CA ASN A 107 -3.84 10.14 4.48
C ASN A 107 -3.01 11.41 4.23
N LEU A 108 -3.40 12.18 3.23
CA LEU A 108 -3.08 13.60 3.15
C LEU A 108 -3.96 14.35 4.18
N PRO A 109 -3.42 15.19 5.09
CA PRO A 109 -4.23 15.76 6.16
C PRO A 109 -5.21 16.80 5.63
N LYS A 110 -6.52 16.49 5.60
CA LYS A 110 -7.56 17.50 5.42
C LYS A 110 -7.79 18.22 6.74
N LYS A 111 -7.45 19.52 6.77
CA LYS A 111 -7.83 20.49 7.80
C LYS A 111 -9.36 20.46 7.99
N SER A 112 -9.84 20.00 9.14
CA SER A 112 -11.25 20.10 9.53
C SER A 112 -11.48 21.40 10.28
N HIS A 113 -12.33 22.28 9.75
CA HIS A 113 -12.89 23.41 10.49
C HIS A 113 -13.85 22.91 11.58
N HIS A 114 -13.64 23.39 12.80
CA HIS A 114 -14.48 23.18 13.98
C HIS A 114 -15.88 23.80 13.81
N ALA A 115 -16.93 23.07 14.24
CA ALA A 115 -18.04 23.64 15.03
C ALA A 115 -18.89 22.56 15.74
N ASN A 116 -18.85 22.60 17.08
CA ASN A 116 -19.89 22.39 18.12
C ASN A 116 -20.71 21.07 18.28
N SER A 117 -20.36 20.35 19.37
CA SER A 117 -21.13 19.64 20.44
C SER A 117 -22.61 20.00 20.74
N PRO A 118 -23.32 19.34 21.70
CA PRO A 118 -23.26 17.96 22.24
C PRO A 118 -24.66 17.34 22.56
N THR A 119 -24.75 16.06 22.97
CA THR A 119 -25.76 15.59 23.97
C THR A 119 -25.29 14.30 24.67
N ALA A 120 -25.60 14.23 25.97
CA ALA A 120 -25.13 13.29 26.98
C ALA A 120 -26.16 12.19 27.34
N GLY A 121 -25.71 11.17 28.08
CA GLY A 121 -26.52 10.20 28.85
C GLY A 121 -25.89 8.79 28.82
N ALA A 122 -25.13 8.34 29.83
CA ALA A 122 -25.55 7.70 31.10
C ALA A 122 -26.51 6.49 30.90
N ALA A 123 -26.43 5.33 31.56
CA ALA A 123 -25.52 4.62 32.46
C ALA A 123 -26.14 3.23 32.77
N LYS A 124 -25.36 2.32 33.40
CA LYS A 124 -25.79 1.11 34.19
C LYS A 124 -26.20 -0.14 33.38
N SER A 125 -26.04 -1.40 33.80
CA SER A 125 -25.42 -2.10 34.95
C SER A 125 -25.48 -3.62 34.67
N SER A 126 -24.49 -4.42 35.11
CA SER A 126 -24.51 -5.90 35.20
C SER A 126 -25.38 -6.38 36.39
N PRO A 127 -25.42 -7.67 36.85
CA PRO A 127 -24.78 -8.93 36.41
C PRO A 127 -25.61 -10.26 36.56
N ALA A 128 -25.01 -11.39 36.14
CA ALA A 128 -25.08 -12.78 36.70
C ALA A 128 -26.44 -13.55 36.68
N SER A 129 -26.58 -14.89 36.64
CA SER A 129 -25.72 -16.09 36.57
C SER A 129 -26.61 -17.36 36.52
N LYS A 130 -26.14 -18.47 35.92
CA LYS A 130 -26.17 -19.89 36.38
C LYS A 130 -26.48 -20.97 35.31
N PRO A 131 -26.00 -22.23 35.53
CA PRO A 131 -25.71 -23.24 34.49
C PRO A 131 -26.60 -24.50 34.54
N GLY A 132 -26.52 -25.36 33.52
CA GLY A 132 -27.21 -26.66 33.49
C GLY A 132 -26.67 -27.68 32.48
N SER A 133 -26.04 -28.71 33.03
CA SER A 133 -25.71 -30.09 32.62
C SER A 133 -26.18 -30.74 31.29
N THR A 134 -25.26 -31.56 30.76
CA THR A 134 -25.22 -32.65 29.74
C THR A 134 -26.21 -33.84 29.95
N PRO A 135 -26.14 -35.00 29.23
CA PRO A 135 -26.02 -35.35 27.78
C PRO A 135 -26.98 -36.49 27.34
N SER A 136 -27.22 -36.76 26.04
CA SER A 136 -27.46 -38.13 25.50
C SER A 136 -27.58 -38.19 23.96
N ARG A 137 -27.34 -39.40 23.42
CA ARG A 137 -26.89 -39.80 22.07
C ARG A 137 -28.08 -40.36 21.22
N PRO A 138 -27.87 -41.16 20.15
CA PRO A 138 -27.90 -40.82 18.72
C PRO A 138 -29.12 -41.37 17.94
N SER A 139 -29.33 -40.91 16.70
CA SER A 139 -29.58 -41.74 15.50
C SER A 139 -30.27 -40.97 14.39
N SER A 140 -29.67 -40.96 13.20
CA SER A 140 -30.28 -41.52 11.98
C SER A 140 -29.55 -40.99 10.76
N ALA A 141 -28.90 -41.92 10.06
CA ALA A 141 -28.43 -41.72 8.71
C ALA A 141 -29.57 -41.27 7.79
N LYS A 142 -29.43 -40.14 7.10
CA LYS A 142 -30.01 -39.92 5.77
C LYS A 142 -29.19 -38.94 4.93
N LYS A 143 -28.93 -39.41 3.71
CA LYS A 143 -28.90 -38.70 2.43
C LYS A 143 -27.66 -37.89 2.06
N ALA A 144 -26.97 -38.44 1.06
CA ALA A 144 -26.18 -37.72 0.09
C ALA A 144 -26.94 -36.50 -0.47
N THR A 145 -26.26 -35.37 -0.52
CA THR A 145 -26.64 -34.19 -1.30
C THR A 145 -25.63 -34.00 -2.44
N PRO A 146 -26.09 -33.60 -3.64
CA PRO A 146 -25.22 -33.39 -4.78
C PRO A 146 -24.46 -32.06 -4.64
N SER A 147 -23.27 -32.05 -5.22
CA SER A 147 -22.35 -30.92 -5.36
C SER A 147 -23.05 -29.64 -5.82
N SER A 148 -22.99 -28.59 -5.00
CA SER A 148 -23.36 -27.22 -5.36
C SER A 148 -22.20 -26.25 -5.09
N SER A 149 -21.00 -26.60 -5.55
CA SER A 149 -19.80 -25.76 -5.41
C SER A 149 -19.59 -24.76 -6.55
N ALA A 150 -20.39 -24.80 -7.63
CA ALA A 150 -20.18 -23.97 -8.82
C ALA A 150 -20.82 -22.56 -8.76
N SER A 151 -21.77 -22.30 -7.84
CA SER A 151 -22.52 -21.03 -7.82
C SER A 151 -21.97 -19.97 -6.85
N LYS A 152 -20.93 -20.29 -6.07
CA LYS A 152 -20.26 -19.32 -5.19
C LYS A 152 -19.20 -18.51 -5.93
N SER A 153 -18.46 -19.14 -6.84
CA SER A 153 -17.40 -18.49 -7.63
C SER A 153 -17.93 -17.40 -8.56
N ASP A 154 -19.09 -17.60 -9.18
CA ASP A 154 -19.66 -16.60 -10.11
C ASP A 154 -20.09 -15.33 -9.39
N LYS A 155 -20.61 -15.45 -8.17
CA LYS A 155 -21.01 -14.29 -7.35
C LYS A 155 -19.81 -13.50 -6.83
N ASP A 156 -18.75 -14.20 -6.47
CA ASP A 156 -17.50 -13.57 -6.04
C ASP A 156 -16.83 -12.83 -7.22
N LEU A 157 -16.84 -13.42 -8.42
CA LEU A 157 -16.36 -12.79 -9.65
C LEU A 157 -17.19 -11.57 -10.04
N GLU A 158 -18.53 -11.66 -9.97
CA GLU A 158 -19.44 -10.55 -10.27
C GLU A 158 -19.21 -9.37 -9.30
N THR A 159 -19.01 -9.67 -8.01
CA THR A 159 -18.68 -8.66 -6.99
C THR A 159 -17.35 -7.98 -7.30
N GLN A 160 -16.33 -8.73 -7.74
CA GLN A 160 -15.03 -8.18 -8.08
C GLN A 160 -15.06 -7.31 -9.34
N VAL A 161 -15.87 -7.68 -10.34
CA VAL A 161 -16.10 -6.87 -11.54
C VAL A 161 -16.76 -5.53 -11.20
N ILE A 162 -17.74 -5.53 -10.31
CA ILE A 162 -18.38 -4.30 -9.83
C ILE A 162 -17.36 -3.41 -9.11
N GLN A 163 -16.58 -3.98 -8.19
CA GLN A 163 -15.59 -3.23 -7.42
C GLN A 163 -14.47 -2.64 -8.30
N LEU A 164 -13.98 -3.40 -9.27
CA LEU A 164 -13.00 -2.90 -10.25
C LEU A 164 -13.59 -1.80 -11.12
N SER A 165 -14.85 -1.93 -11.52
CA SER A 165 -15.54 -0.90 -12.31
C SER A 165 -15.70 0.41 -11.53
N GLU A 166 -16.02 0.33 -10.24
CA GLU A 166 -16.08 1.50 -9.35
C GLU A 166 -14.71 2.16 -9.15
N GLN A 167 -13.64 1.37 -8.97
CA GLN A 167 -12.28 1.91 -8.87
C GLN A 167 -11.85 2.62 -10.15
N VAL A 168 -12.10 2.01 -11.32
CA VAL A 168 -11.81 2.62 -12.61
C VAL A 168 -12.60 3.93 -12.78
N HIS A 169 -13.87 3.95 -12.37
CA HIS A 169 -14.69 5.15 -12.44
C HIS A 169 -14.15 6.26 -11.51
N SER A 170 -13.79 5.92 -10.28
CA SER A 170 -13.22 6.85 -9.31
C SER A 170 -11.89 7.44 -9.78
N LEU A 171 -10.99 6.60 -10.30
CA LEU A 171 -9.70 7.04 -10.85
C LEU A 171 -9.88 7.95 -12.07
N LYS A 172 -10.85 7.67 -12.95
CA LYS A 172 -11.17 8.55 -14.09
C LYS A 172 -11.61 9.93 -13.63
N LEU A 173 -12.48 10.02 -12.63
CA LEU A 173 -12.92 11.31 -12.08
C LEU A 173 -11.77 12.08 -11.42
N ALA A 174 -10.88 11.38 -10.70
CA ALA A 174 -9.70 11.98 -10.09
C ALA A 174 -8.74 12.52 -11.17
N LEU A 175 -8.49 11.73 -12.22
CA LEU A 175 -7.65 12.13 -13.34
C LEU A 175 -8.23 13.37 -14.06
N GLU A 176 -9.53 13.38 -14.34
CA GLU A 176 -10.21 14.53 -14.94
C GLU A 176 -10.07 15.79 -14.06
N GLY A 177 -10.14 15.63 -12.74
CA GLY A 177 -9.89 16.72 -11.79
C GLY A 177 -8.47 17.28 -11.90
N VAL A 178 -7.46 16.40 -11.92
CA VAL A 178 -6.05 16.79 -12.05
C VAL A 178 -5.77 17.42 -13.42
N GLU A 179 -6.37 16.92 -14.49
CA GLU A 179 -6.23 17.51 -15.83
C GLU A 179 -6.81 18.92 -15.88
N LYS A 180 -7.97 19.16 -15.25
CA LYS A 180 -8.54 20.50 -15.13
C LYS A 180 -7.64 21.45 -14.34
N GLU A 181 -7.04 20.98 -13.24
CA GLU A 181 -6.09 21.78 -12.46
C GLU A 181 -4.83 22.09 -13.29
N ARG A 182 -4.25 21.10 -13.98
CA ARG A 182 -3.11 21.28 -14.88
C ARG A 182 -3.41 22.34 -15.93
N ASP A 183 -4.54 22.22 -16.62
CA ASP A 183 -4.91 23.13 -17.70
C ASP A 183 -5.19 24.54 -17.16
N PHE A 184 -5.79 24.65 -15.97
CA PHE A 184 -5.99 25.92 -15.29
C PHE A 184 -4.67 26.63 -14.97
N TYR A 185 -3.72 25.92 -14.35
CA TYR A 185 -2.41 26.51 -14.01
C TYR A 185 -1.59 26.82 -15.26
N PHE A 186 -1.61 25.94 -16.26
CA PHE A 186 -0.96 26.18 -17.54
C PHE A 186 -1.52 27.44 -18.22
N GLY A 187 -2.84 27.59 -18.27
CA GLY A 187 -3.49 28.78 -18.81
C GLY A 187 -3.05 30.06 -18.07
N LYS A 188 -2.99 30.03 -16.74
CA LYS A 188 -2.50 31.17 -15.93
C LYS A 188 -1.05 31.52 -16.22
N LEU A 189 -0.17 30.52 -16.30
CA LEU A 189 1.25 30.73 -16.63
C LEU A 189 1.41 31.30 -18.04
N ARG A 190 0.61 30.83 -19.00
CA ARG A 190 0.60 31.36 -20.37
C ARG A 190 0.11 32.81 -20.44
N GLU A 191 -0.92 33.17 -19.69
CA GLU A 191 -1.37 34.57 -19.56
C GLU A 191 -0.23 35.46 -19.01
N ILE A 192 0.47 35.00 -17.97
CA ILE A 192 1.61 35.71 -17.38
C ILE A 192 2.76 35.86 -18.40
N GLU A 193 3.07 34.80 -19.14
CA GLU A 193 4.10 34.81 -20.19
C GLU A 193 3.81 35.86 -21.26
N LEU A 194 2.57 35.93 -21.75
CA LEU A 194 2.14 36.92 -22.75
C LEU A 194 2.31 38.35 -22.22
N LEU A 195 1.87 38.61 -20.98
CA LEU A 195 2.04 39.92 -20.33
C LEU A 195 3.51 40.31 -20.20
N CYS A 196 4.39 39.34 -19.89
CA CYS A 196 5.83 39.56 -19.80
C CYS A 196 6.44 39.90 -21.17
N GLN A 197 6.04 39.21 -22.24
CA GLN A 197 6.52 39.45 -23.60
C GLN A 197 6.12 40.84 -24.13
N GLU A 198 4.91 41.31 -23.82
CA GLU A 198 4.44 42.63 -24.22
C GLU A 198 5.18 43.80 -23.55
N HIS A 199 5.73 43.58 -22.33
CA HIS A 199 6.30 44.64 -21.49
C HIS A 199 7.81 44.49 -21.21
N GLY A 200 8.48 43.51 -21.83
CA GLY A 200 9.73 42.92 -21.33
C GLY A 200 11.06 43.53 -21.80
N GLY A 201 11.08 44.65 -22.50
CA GLY A 201 12.30 45.16 -23.13
C GLY A 201 13.47 45.46 -22.17
N GLU A 202 13.19 46.00 -20.97
CA GLU A 202 14.25 46.50 -20.06
C GLU A 202 13.97 46.28 -18.56
N ASN A 203 13.03 45.41 -18.19
CA ASN A 203 12.66 45.20 -16.78
C ASN A 203 13.27 43.92 -16.20
N ASP A 204 14.23 44.07 -15.29
CA ASP A 204 14.89 42.97 -14.57
C ASP A 204 13.92 41.99 -13.90
N LEU A 205 12.76 42.47 -13.40
CA LEU A 205 11.74 41.61 -12.82
C LEU A 205 11.09 40.71 -13.88
N VAL A 206 10.83 41.25 -15.07
CA VAL A 206 10.26 40.50 -16.19
C VAL A 206 11.24 39.43 -16.67
N ASN A 207 12.54 39.77 -16.75
CA ASN A 207 13.58 38.81 -17.11
C ASN A 207 13.65 37.63 -16.11
N ARG A 208 13.59 37.91 -14.80
CA ARG A 208 13.55 36.85 -13.77
C ARG A 208 12.27 35.99 -13.84
N LEU A 209 11.12 36.60 -14.12
CA LEU A 209 9.87 35.85 -14.30
C LEU A 209 9.95 34.91 -15.51
N MET A 210 10.54 35.37 -16.62
CA MET A 210 10.76 34.54 -17.81
C MET A 210 11.72 33.39 -17.51
N GLU A 211 12.79 33.63 -16.76
CA GLU A 211 13.72 32.58 -16.32
C GLU A 211 13.03 31.49 -15.49
N VAL A 212 12.13 31.88 -14.57
CA VAL A 212 11.32 30.92 -13.79
C VAL A 212 10.34 30.14 -14.68
N LEU A 213 9.71 30.79 -15.67
CA LEU A 213 8.75 30.14 -16.58
C LEU A 213 9.41 29.12 -17.51
N TYR A 214 10.67 29.34 -17.90
CA TYR A 214 11.43 28.42 -18.77
C TYR A 214 12.41 27.53 -18.01
N ALA A 215 12.44 27.60 -16.67
CA ALA A 215 13.29 26.74 -15.87
C ALA A 215 12.96 25.27 -16.16
N SER A 216 13.98 24.50 -16.55
CA SER A 216 13.87 23.06 -16.73
C SER A 216 14.01 22.37 -15.37
N ASP A 217 13.37 21.21 -15.21
CA ASP A 217 13.33 20.44 -13.94
C ASP A 217 14.72 19.99 -13.43
N GLU A 218 15.77 20.15 -14.24
CA GLU A 218 17.17 19.88 -13.84
C GLU A 218 17.74 20.90 -12.84
N HIS A 219 17.07 22.05 -12.63
CA HIS A 219 17.54 23.10 -11.72
C HIS A 219 16.92 23.06 -10.32
N VAL A 220 16.06 22.07 -10.03
CA VAL A 220 15.49 21.84 -8.69
C VAL A 220 16.17 20.60 -8.08
N SER A 221 17.42 20.77 -7.62
CA SER A 221 18.14 19.80 -6.79
C SER A 221 18.60 20.44 -5.48
#